data_AF-A0A380P821-F1
#
_entry.id   AF-A0A380P821-F1
#
_cell.length_a   1.000
_cell.length_b   1.000
_cell.length_c   1.000
_cell.angle_alpha   90.00
_cell.angle_beta   90.00
_cell.angle_gamma   90.00
#
_symmetry.space_group_name_H-M   'P 1'
#
loop_
_entity.id
_entity.type
_entity.pdbx_description
1 polymer ?
#
loop_
_entity_poly.entity_id
_entity_poly.type
_entity_poly.pdbx_seq_one_letter_code
_entity_poly.pdbx_strand_id
1 'polypeptide(L)'
;MVGIEVANDQQATVGFKDMVEESGIDTKHPLTVPIGRGVTSGVVKMDLTKMPHLLIAGSTGSGKSVAINGILASILLQANPSQVRLMLVDPKKVELSVYNDIPHLITPVVSDPKRLQLG
;
A
#
# COMPACT_ATOMS: atom_id res chain seq x y z
N MET A 1 11.79 2.96 32.62
CA MET A 1 12.60 1.95 31.90
C MET A 1 12.71 2.44 30.46
N VAL A 2 13.93 2.51 29.89
CA VAL A 2 14.16 2.96 28.51
C VAL A 2 14.44 1.72 27.67
N GLY A 3 13.73 1.55 26.56
CA GLY A 3 13.99 0.49 25.59
C GLY A 3 15.07 0.90 24.59
N ILE A 4 15.96 -0.02 24.24
CA ILE A 4 16.97 0.15 23.20
C ILE A 4 16.68 -0.90 22.13
N GLU A 5 16.48 -0.46 20.88
CA GLU A 5 16.34 -1.35 19.72
C GLU A 5 17.70 -1.52 19.04
N VAL A 6 18.12 -2.76 18.86
CA VAL A 6 19.37 -3.12 18.18
C VAL A 6 19.01 -3.97 16.97
N ALA A 7 19.58 -3.64 15.81
CA ALA A 7 19.36 -4.43 14.61
C ALA A 7 19.90 -5.86 14.78
N ASN A 8 19.16 -6.85 14.30
CA ASN A 8 19.64 -8.22 14.27
C ASN A 8 20.82 -8.37 13.30
N ASP A 9 21.77 -9.24 13.64
CA ASP A 9 22.92 -9.57 12.79
C ASP A 9 22.48 -10.13 11.42
N GLN A 10 21.34 -10.83 11.38
CA GLN A 10 20.69 -11.29 10.16
C GLN A 10 19.28 -10.71 10.09
N GLN A 11 19.02 -9.92 9.04
CA GLN A 11 17.70 -9.37 8.78
C GLN A 11 16.83 -10.43 8.10
N ALA A 12 15.64 -10.66 8.66
CA ALA A 12 14.62 -11.49 8.04
C ALA A 12 13.75 -10.63 7.12
N THR A 13 13.57 -11.07 5.89
CA THR A 13 12.64 -10.41 4.95
C THR A 13 11.20 -10.66 5.38
N VAL A 14 10.40 -9.60 5.46
CA VAL A 14 8.96 -9.70 5.65
C VAL A 14 8.29 -9.81 4.28
N GLY A 15 7.81 -11.01 3.95
CA GLY A 15 7.16 -11.29 2.68
C GLY A 15 5.71 -10.80 2.64
N PHE A 16 5.30 -10.22 1.49
CA PHE A 16 3.91 -9.78 1.29
C PHE A 16 2.92 -10.94 1.36
N LYS A 17 3.26 -12.08 0.76
CA LYS A 17 2.42 -13.29 0.78
C LYS A 17 2.15 -13.73 2.23
N ASP A 18 3.21 -13.89 3.02
CA ASP A 18 3.11 -14.33 4.42
C ASP A 18 2.30 -13.34 5.24
N MET A 19 2.47 -12.03 5.00
CA MET A 19 1.67 -10.99 5.64
C MET A 19 0.18 -11.14 5.31
N VAL A 20 -0.16 -11.34 4.03
CA VAL A 20 -1.55 -11.50 3.60
C VAL A 20 -2.15 -12.78 4.17
N GLU A 21 -1.44 -13.90 4.13
CA GLU A 21 -1.88 -15.19 4.67
C GLU A 21 -2.15 -15.13 6.18
N GLU A 22 -1.26 -14.51 6.97
CA GLU A 22 -1.46 -14.33 8.42
C GLU A 22 -2.59 -13.32 8.69
N SER A 23 -2.70 -12.25 7.89
CA SER A 23 -3.74 -11.25 8.07
C SER A 23 -5.13 -11.74 7.67
N GLY A 24 -5.22 -12.66 6.71
CA GLY A 24 -6.46 -13.01 6.02
C GLY A 24 -6.96 -11.91 5.08
N ILE A 25 -7.82 -12.31 4.13
CA ILE A 25 -8.48 -11.41 3.18
C ILE A 25 -9.82 -10.96 3.78
N ASP A 26 -10.01 -9.65 3.96
CA ASP A 26 -11.28 -9.07 4.44
C ASP A 26 -11.98 -8.27 3.33
N THR A 27 -12.97 -8.90 2.69
CA THR A 27 -13.77 -8.27 1.63
C THR A 27 -14.82 -7.29 2.16
N LYS A 28 -15.10 -7.27 3.47
CA LYS A 28 -16.02 -6.33 4.11
C LYS A 28 -15.33 -5.01 4.44
N HIS A 29 -14.04 -5.06 4.81
CA HIS A 29 -13.23 -3.88 5.10
C HIS A 29 -12.00 -3.81 4.17
N PRO A 30 -12.19 -3.65 2.85
CA PRO A 30 -11.11 -3.75 1.86
C PRO A 30 -10.01 -2.69 1.98
N LEU A 31 -10.25 -1.65 2.77
CA LEU A 31 -9.31 -0.57 3.07
C LEU A 31 -8.53 -0.79 4.37
N THR A 32 -8.71 -1.93 5.03
CA THR A 32 -7.80 -2.41 6.08
C THR A 32 -6.71 -3.27 5.45
N VAL A 33 -5.47 -2.78 5.48
CA VAL A 33 -4.35 -3.38 4.74
C VAL A 33 -3.19 -3.73 5.67
N PRO A 34 -2.50 -4.86 5.48
CA PRO A 34 -1.27 -5.17 6.19
C PRO A 34 -0.13 -4.24 5.72
N ILE A 35 0.64 -3.69 6.66
CA ILE A 35 1.72 -2.72 6.36
C ILE A 35 3.10 -3.20 6.80
N GLY A 36 3.18 -4.27 7.57
CA GLY A 36 4.44 -4.84 8.03
C GLY A 36 4.25 -5.79 9.20
N ARG A 37 5.34 -6.07 9.91
CA ARG A 37 5.35 -6.88 11.13
C ARG A 37 5.91 -6.05 12.28
N GLY A 38 5.24 -6.08 13.43
CA GLY A 38 5.72 -5.43 14.63
C GLY A 38 6.88 -6.22 15.24
N VAL A 39 7.72 -5.55 16.01
CA VAL A 39 8.87 -6.17 16.71
C VAL A 39 8.39 -7.33 17.60
N THR A 40 7.21 -7.19 18.21
CA THR A 40 6.63 -8.20 19.11
C THR A 40 5.20 -8.61 18.75
N SER A 41 4.54 -7.93 17.80
CA SER A 41 3.08 -7.94 17.67
C SER A 41 2.54 -8.58 16.38
N GLY A 42 3.29 -9.48 15.73
CA GLY A 42 2.84 -10.14 14.49
C GLY A 42 2.57 -9.14 13.35
N VAL A 43 1.76 -9.52 12.36
CA VAL A 43 1.40 -8.62 11.26
C VAL A 43 0.60 -7.42 11.75
N VAL A 44 1.07 -6.22 11.40
CA VAL A 44 0.40 -4.95 11.68
C VAL A 44 -0.48 -4.56 10.50
N LYS A 45 -1.74 -4.25 10.78
CA LYS A 45 -2.70 -3.74 9.79
C LYS A 45 -3.01 -2.27 10.05
N MET A 46 -3.37 -1.57 8.98
CA MET A 46 -3.80 -0.18 9.00
C MET A 46 -5.15 -0.05 8.31
N ASP A 47 -6.09 0.61 8.99
CA ASP A 47 -7.41 0.94 8.44
C ASP A 47 -7.37 2.35 7.83
N LEU A 48 -7.35 2.42 6.49
CA LEU A 48 -7.26 3.69 5.76
C LEU A 48 -8.54 4.54 5.92
N THR A 49 -9.67 3.96 6.37
CA THR A 49 -10.90 4.74 6.61
C THR A 49 -10.79 5.62 7.84
N LYS A 50 -9.97 5.21 8.81
CA LYS A 50 -9.66 5.99 10.03
C LYS A 50 -8.53 6.99 9.83
N MET A 51 -7.81 6.86 8.72
CA MET A 51 -6.72 7.75 8.30
C MET A 51 -7.08 8.34 6.93
N PRO A 52 -8.04 9.27 6.86
CA PRO A 52 -8.63 9.71 5.59
C PRO A 52 -7.58 10.27 4.60
N HIS A 53 -6.43 10.70 5.12
CA HIS A 53 -5.26 11.06 4.34
C HIS A 53 -4.01 10.41 4.97
N LEU A 54 -3.13 9.90 4.11
CA LEU A 54 -1.86 9.27 4.49
C LEU A 54 -0.71 9.93 3.73
N LEU A 55 0.35 10.31 4.45
CA LEU A 55 1.60 10.79 3.86
C LEU A 55 2.68 9.71 4.00
N ILE A 56 3.24 9.27 2.88
CA ILE A 56 4.39 8.34 2.85
C ILE A 56 5.60 9.08 2.27
N ALA A 57 6.64 9.25 3.07
CA ALA A 57 7.88 9.91 2.68
C ALA A 57 9.09 9.01 2.98
N GLY A 58 10.16 9.16 2.20
CA GLY A 58 11.38 8.37 2.32
C GLY A 58 12.36 8.63 1.19
N SER A 59 13.65 8.42 1.47
CA SER A 59 14.75 8.53 0.49
C SER A 59 14.71 7.38 -0.53
N THR A 60 15.48 7.49 -1.62
CA THR A 60 15.67 6.39 -2.56
C THR A 60 16.23 5.16 -1.82
N GLY A 61 15.67 3.98 -2.09
CA GLY A 61 16.07 2.73 -1.45
C GLY A 61 15.43 2.45 -0.08
N SER A 62 14.68 3.40 0.50
CA SER A 62 14.03 3.22 1.81
C SER A 62 12.77 2.33 1.80
N GLY A 63 12.36 1.84 0.62
CA GLY A 63 11.18 0.97 0.48
C GLY A 63 9.85 1.68 0.27
N LYS A 64 9.81 3.00 0.05
CA LYS A 64 8.57 3.76 -0.21
C LYS A 64 7.71 3.16 -1.34
N SER A 65 8.31 2.91 -2.51
CA SER A 65 7.56 2.36 -3.65
C SER A 65 7.03 0.95 -3.33
N VAL A 66 7.80 0.14 -2.61
CA VAL A 66 7.37 -1.20 -2.16
C VAL A 66 6.18 -1.10 -1.20
N ALA A 67 6.20 -0.17 -0.25
CA ALA A 67 5.09 0.06 0.67
C ALA A 67 3.80 0.50 -0.05
N ILE A 68 3.90 1.41 -1.03
CA ILE A 68 2.76 1.84 -1.86
C ILE A 68 2.18 0.65 -2.64
N ASN A 69 3.04 -0.14 -3.29
CA ASN A 69 2.60 -1.33 -4.03
C ASN A 69 1.96 -2.37 -3.10
N GLY A 70 2.48 -2.54 -1.88
CA GLY A 70 1.89 -3.42 -0.86
C GLY A 70 0.47 -3.00 -0.50
N ILE A 71 0.26 -1.70 -0.24
CA ILE A 71 -1.08 -1.15 0.04
C ILE A 71 -2.02 -1.38 -1.15
N LEU A 72 -1.60 -1.02 -2.37
CA LEU A 72 -2.41 -1.17 -3.57
C LEU A 72 -2.75 -2.64 -3.84
N ALA A 73 -1.77 -3.55 -3.76
CA ALA A 73 -1.98 -4.98 -3.94
C ALA A 73 -2.95 -5.54 -2.89
N SER A 74 -2.84 -5.13 -1.61
CA SER A 74 -3.78 -5.55 -0.57
C SER A 74 -5.21 -5.05 -0.84
N ILE A 75 -5.39 -3.84 -1.35
CA ILE A 75 -6.71 -3.35 -1.75
C ILE A 75 -7.26 -4.21 -2.89
N LEU A 76 -6.45 -4.48 -3.93
CA LEU A 76 -6.88 -5.24 -5.10
C LEU A 76 -7.22 -6.71 -4.78
N LEU A 77 -6.55 -7.31 -3.79
CA LEU A 77 -6.88 -8.66 -3.32
C LEU A 77 -8.20 -8.74 -2.55
N GLN A 78 -8.65 -7.63 -1.97
CA GLN A 78 -9.80 -7.60 -1.05
C GLN A 78 -11.03 -6.93 -1.66
N ALA A 79 -10.85 -5.96 -2.57
CA ALA A 79 -11.89 -5.08 -3.07
C ALA A 79 -12.36 -5.47 -4.48
N ASN A 80 -13.67 -5.51 -4.69
CA ASN A 80 -14.24 -5.43 -6.02
C ASN A 80 -14.21 -3.97 -6.55
N PRO A 81 -14.21 -3.75 -7.88
CA PRO A 81 -14.24 -2.41 -8.48
C PRO A 81 -15.45 -1.56 -8.08
N SER A 82 -16.54 -2.17 -7.63
CA SER A 82 -17.72 -1.47 -7.11
C SER A 82 -17.56 -0.97 -5.67
N GLN A 83 -16.59 -1.52 -4.92
CA GLN A 83 -16.31 -1.14 -3.53
C GLN A 83 -15.23 -0.07 -3.46
N VAL A 84 -14.19 -0.17 -4.31
CA VAL A 84 -13.07 0.78 -4.33
C VAL A 84 -12.74 1.17 -5.77
N ARG A 85 -12.65 2.47 -6.00
CA ARG A 85 -12.18 3.07 -7.25
C ARG A 85 -10.89 3.84 -6.99
N LEU A 86 -9.92 3.72 -7.90
CA LEU A 86 -8.59 4.30 -7.75
C LEU A 86 -8.35 5.38 -8.81
N MET A 87 -7.73 6.48 -8.39
CA MET A 87 -7.10 7.45 -9.28
C MET A 87 -5.61 7.50 -8.92
N LEU A 88 -4.78 7.00 -9.82
CA LEU A 88 -3.33 6.92 -9.61
C LEU A 88 -2.62 8.01 -10.41
N VAL A 89 -1.68 8.68 -9.76
CA VAL A 89 -0.89 9.77 -10.36
C VAL A 89 0.58 9.39 -10.23
N ASP A 90 1.26 9.25 -11.37
CA ASP A 90 2.69 8.96 -11.46
C ASP A 90 3.36 9.92 -12.45
N PRO A 91 3.79 11.11 -11.99
CA PRO A 91 4.41 12.12 -12.85
C PRO A 91 5.70 11.66 -13.51
N LYS A 92 6.37 10.65 -12.94
CA LYS A 92 7.64 10.12 -13.44
C LYS A 92 7.45 8.91 -14.34
N LYS A 93 6.27 8.27 -14.33
CA LYS A 93 5.92 7.04 -15.06
C LYS A 93 6.78 5.82 -14.69
N VAL A 94 7.36 5.81 -13.50
CA VAL A 94 8.33 4.78 -13.08
C VAL A 94 7.67 3.67 -12.25
N GLU A 95 6.62 3.99 -11.49
CA GLU A 95 6.19 3.16 -10.37
C GLU A 95 4.80 2.56 -10.59
N LEU A 96 3.84 3.36 -11.10
CA LEU A 96 2.43 2.98 -11.08
C LEU A 96 1.88 2.58 -12.46
N SER A 97 2.65 2.77 -13.53
CA SER A 97 2.21 2.45 -14.91
C SER A 97 1.79 0.99 -15.09
N VAL A 98 2.28 0.08 -14.24
CA VAL A 98 1.90 -1.35 -14.23
C VAL A 98 0.43 -1.58 -13.89
N TYR A 99 -0.22 -0.63 -13.23
CA TYR A 99 -1.63 -0.71 -12.83
C TYR A 99 -2.59 -0.23 -13.92
N ASN A 100 -2.12 0.19 -15.10
CA ASN A 100 -3.04 0.52 -16.18
C ASN A 100 -3.97 -0.66 -16.51
N ASP A 101 -5.17 -0.33 -16.97
CA ASP A 101 -6.20 -1.26 -17.43
C ASP A 101 -6.86 -2.15 -16.34
N ILE A 102 -6.50 -1.99 -15.06
CA ILE A 102 -7.26 -2.64 -13.98
C ILE A 102 -8.67 -2.02 -13.86
N PRO A 103 -9.71 -2.82 -13.56
CA PRO A 103 -11.10 -2.35 -13.54
C PRO A 103 -11.41 -1.34 -12.42
N HIS A 104 -10.53 -1.24 -11.42
CA HIS A 104 -10.65 -0.27 -10.32
C HIS A 104 -10.27 1.15 -10.73
N LEU A 105 -9.50 1.35 -11.81
CA LEU A 105 -9.07 2.69 -12.23
C LEU A 105 -10.24 3.52 -12.76
N ILE A 106 -10.36 4.77 -12.28
CA ILE A 106 -11.33 5.75 -12.79
C ILE A 106 -10.87 6.33 -14.12
N THR A 107 -9.55 6.46 -14.28
CA THR A 107 -8.85 6.96 -15.46
C THR A 107 -7.54 6.18 -15.59
N PRO A 108 -6.96 6.05 -16.80
CA PRO A 108 -5.57 5.62 -16.94
C PRO A 108 -4.64 6.42 -16.01
N VAL A 109 -3.53 5.81 -15.61
CA VAL A 109 -2.57 6.41 -14.67
C VAL A 109 -2.14 7.79 -15.17
N VAL A 110 -2.38 8.81 -14.36
CA VAL A 110 -2.16 10.20 -14.75
C VAL A 110 -0.68 10.53 -14.61
N SER A 111 -0.06 10.93 -15.72
CA SER A 111 1.35 11.31 -15.76
C SER A 111 1.58 12.82 -15.93
N ASP A 112 0.61 13.52 -16.51
CA ASP A 112 0.61 14.99 -16.55
C ASP A 112 -0.34 15.51 -15.47
N PRO A 113 0.17 16.18 -14.41
CA PRO A 113 -0.65 16.73 -13.35
C PRO A 113 -1.71 17.71 -13.84
N LYS A 114 -1.49 18.38 -14.98
CA LYS A 114 -2.46 19.31 -15.57
C LYS A 114 -3.73 18.63 -16.08
N ARG A 115 -3.69 17.31 -16.27
CA ARG A 115 -4.84 16.49 -16.65
C ARG A 115 -5.73 16.11 -15.47
N LEU A 116 -5.33 16.44 -14.24
CA LEU A 116 -6.17 16.31 -13.04
C LEU A 116 -7.21 17.44 -13.00
N GLN A 117 -8.11 17.48 -13.98
CA GLN A 117 -9.34 18.26 -13.87
C GLN A 117 -10.45 17.28 -13.53
N LEU A 118 -10.82 17.25 -12.25
CA LEU A 118 -12.08 16.68 -11.84
C LEU A 118 -13.17 17.57 -12.45
N GLY A 119 -13.89 17.04 -13.43
CA GLY A 119 -15.13 17.65 -13.91
C GLY A 119 -16.18 17.69 -12.82
#